data_AF-A0A7W1TQK6-F1
#
_entry.id   AF-A0A7W1TQK6-F1
#
_cell.length_a   1.000
_cell.length_b   1.000
_cell.length_c   1.000
_cell.angle_alpha   90.00
_cell.angle_beta   90.00
_cell.angle_gamma   90.00
#
_symmetry.space_group_name_H-M   'P 1'
#
loop_
_entity.id
_entity.type
_entity.pdbx_description
1 polymer ?
#
loop_
_entity_poly.entity_id
_entity_poly.type
_entity_poly.pdbx_seq_one_letter_code
_entity_poly.pdbx_strand_id
1 'polypeptide(L)'
;MSYAPLIVQSDWSILADTHAADYEQVRPLLAQFAELERSPEHIHFYRLTPLSLWNAAAAGLSVETIIDVLSRYSRFTLPPQLVIDIAEYVGRYGLLKLVTQDGQLLLQSTDQHLLQRVCADKRCQPLLSALTDNGVLVLPGARGELKQALTEIGYPPEDVAGYVDGAALS
;
A
#
# COMPACT_ATOMS: atom_id res chain seq x y z
N MET A 1 -19.88 -11.93 28.68
CA MET A 1 -19.10 -10.71 28.40
C MET A 1 -18.65 -10.80 26.96
N SER A 2 -19.02 -9.86 26.10
CA SER A 2 -18.45 -9.79 24.76
C SER A 2 -17.02 -9.25 24.88
N TYR A 3 -16.11 -9.81 24.10
CA TYR A 3 -14.75 -9.34 23.95
C TYR A 3 -14.52 -9.00 22.48
N ALA A 4 -13.53 -8.14 22.23
CA ALA A 4 -13.19 -7.74 20.88
C ALA A 4 -12.58 -8.93 20.09
N PRO A 5 -12.88 -9.07 18.78
CA PRO A 5 -12.52 -10.27 18.02
C PRO A 5 -11.02 -10.42 17.76
N LEU A 6 -10.23 -9.34 17.79
CA LEU A 6 -8.86 -9.34 17.29
C LEU A 6 -7.81 -9.35 18.40
N ILE A 7 -6.70 -10.03 18.13
CA ILE A 7 -5.42 -9.84 18.81
C ILE A 7 -4.42 -9.45 17.74
N VAL A 8 -3.92 -8.21 17.83
CA VAL A 8 -3.01 -7.62 16.85
C VAL A 8 -1.58 -7.67 17.41
N GLN A 9 -0.65 -8.23 16.64
CA GLN A 9 0.72 -8.50 17.09
C GLN A 9 1.74 -7.59 16.39
N SER A 10 2.92 -7.43 17.00
CA SER A 10 3.99 -6.57 16.48
C SER A 10 4.66 -7.12 15.21
N ASP A 11 4.50 -8.41 14.93
CA ASP A 11 5.00 -9.08 13.72
C ASP A 11 3.98 -9.05 12.56
N TRP A 12 3.00 -8.15 12.66
CA TRP A 12 1.96 -7.88 11.66
C TRP A 12 0.93 -9.00 11.50
N SER A 13 0.97 -10.01 12.37
CA SER A 13 -0.09 -11.02 12.44
C SER A 13 -1.31 -10.51 13.23
N ILE A 14 -2.49 -10.97 12.82
CA ILE A 14 -3.77 -10.68 13.46
C ILE A 14 -4.49 -12.01 13.66
N LEU A 15 -4.79 -12.33 14.91
CA LEU A 15 -5.62 -13.47 15.28
C LEU A 15 -7.05 -12.98 15.44
N ALA A 16 -7.99 -13.54 14.66
CA ALA A 16 -9.40 -13.19 14.72
C ALA A 16 -10.21 -14.38 15.26
N ASP A 17 -10.85 -14.19 16.41
CA ASP A 17 -11.70 -15.19 17.05
C ASP A 17 -13.09 -15.21 16.41
N THR A 18 -13.45 -16.34 15.79
CA THR A 18 -14.69 -16.48 15.01
C THR A 18 -15.94 -16.55 15.89
N HIS A 19 -15.77 -16.81 17.20
CA HIS A 19 -16.86 -16.91 18.17
C HIS A 19 -17.19 -15.56 18.82
N ALA A 20 -16.37 -14.53 18.58
CA ALA A 20 -16.62 -13.18 19.05
C ALA A 20 -17.84 -12.57 18.34
N ALA A 21 -18.70 -11.88 19.09
CA ALA A 21 -19.95 -11.31 18.56
C ALA A 21 -19.75 -10.38 17.35
N ASP A 22 -18.65 -9.61 17.35
CA ASP A 22 -18.36 -8.62 16.30
C ASP A 22 -17.52 -9.19 15.15
N TYR A 23 -17.21 -10.50 15.15
CA TYR A 23 -16.34 -11.09 14.14
C TYR A 23 -16.90 -10.93 12.71
N GLU A 24 -18.19 -11.23 12.51
CA GLU A 24 -18.82 -11.08 11.19
C GLU A 24 -18.86 -9.62 10.72
N GLN A 25 -18.84 -8.66 11.64
CA GLN A 25 -18.76 -7.24 11.31
C GLN A 25 -17.34 -6.82 10.90
N VAL A 26 -16.31 -7.29 11.60
CA VAL A 26 -14.92 -6.88 11.33
C VAL A 26 -14.30 -7.62 10.15
N ARG A 27 -14.76 -8.83 9.83
CA ARG A 27 -14.24 -9.66 8.73
C ARG A 27 -14.16 -8.91 7.38
N PRO A 28 -15.22 -8.25 6.88
CA PRO A 28 -15.14 -7.48 5.63
C PRO A 28 -14.29 -6.21 5.74
N LEU A 29 -14.07 -5.68 6.96
CA LEU A 29 -13.16 -4.55 7.16
C LEU A 29 -11.71 -4.99 7.05
N LEU A 30 -11.33 -6.09 7.71
CA LEU A 30 -9.99 -6.68 7.61
C LEU A 30 -9.62 -7.01 6.17
N ALA A 31 -10.56 -7.57 5.39
CA ALA A 31 -10.31 -7.96 4.01
C ALA A 31 -9.90 -6.78 3.09
N GLN A 32 -10.11 -5.53 3.50
CA GLN A 32 -9.71 -4.35 2.73
C GLN A 32 -8.21 -4.02 2.88
N PHE A 33 -7.55 -4.47 3.95
CA PHE A 33 -6.17 -4.05 4.26
C PHE A 33 -5.30 -5.16 4.87
N ALA A 34 -5.81 -6.37 5.03
CA ALA A 34 -5.08 -7.53 5.53
C ALA A 34 -5.40 -8.79 4.71
N GLU A 35 -4.42 -9.68 4.58
CA GLU A 35 -4.54 -10.95 3.87
C GLU A 35 -4.94 -12.07 4.83
N LEU A 36 -5.88 -12.94 4.43
CA LEU A 36 -6.21 -14.15 5.17
C LEU A 36 -5.18 -15.25 4.83
N GLU A 37 -4.36 -15.64 5.81
CA GLU A 37 -3.36 -16.71 5.63
C GLU A 37 -3.99 -18.10 5.78
N ARG A 38 -4.83 -18.27 6.81
CA ARG A 38 -5.51 -19.54 7.11
C ARG A 38 -6.75 -19.33 7.97
N SER A 39 -7.73 -20.21 7.80
CA SER A 39 -9.05 -20.14 8.45
C SER A 39 -9.45 -21.48 9.11
N PRO A 40 -8.77 -21.91 10.18
CA PRO A 40 -9.25 -23.03 10.99
C PRO A 40 -10.50 -22.62 11.79
N GLU A 41 -11.21 -23.60 12.35
CA GLU A 41 -12.57 -23.44 12.89
C GLU A 41 -12.78 -22.29 13.88
N HIS A 42 -11.84 -22.08 14.82
CA HIS A 42 -12.04 -21.13 15.93
C HIS A 42 -11.28 -19.80 15.77
N ILE A 43 -10.11 -19.80 15.12
CA ILE A 43 -9.23 -18.64 15.04
C ILE A 43 -8.75 -18.47 13.61
N HIS A 44 -9.15 -17.40 12.95
CA HIS A 44 -8.59 -17.05 11.64
C HIS A 44 -7.30 -16.26 11.81
N PHE A 45 -6.35 -16.51 10.91
CA PHE A 45 -5.05 -15.84 10.90
C PHE A 45 -5.00 -14.91 9.70
N TYR A 46 -4.90 -13.63 9.99
CA TYR A 46 -4.67 -12.59 9.00
C TYR A 46 -3.26 -12.03 9.16
N ARG A 47 -2.74 -11.44 8.08
CA ARG A 47 -1.46 -10.75 8.09
C ARG A 47 -1.58 -9.43 7.35
N LEU A 48 -1.05 -8.37 7.96
CA LEU A 48 -0.77 -7.15 7.24
C LEU A 48 0.49 -7.39 6.40
N THR A 49 0.47 -6.93 5.16
CA THR A 49 1.62 -6.95 4.25
C THR A 49 1.77 -5.58 3.62
N PRO A 50 2.98 -5.17 3.19
CA PRO A 50 3.16 -3.96 2.41
C PRO A 50 2.21 -3.87 1.21
N LEU A 51 1.95 -5.00 0.54
CA LEU A 51 1.05 -5.06 -0.61
C LEU A 51 -0.41 -4.82 -0.21
N SER A 52 -0.89 -5.46 0.87
CA SER A 52 -2.26 -5.27 1.36
C SER A 52 -2.53 -3.83 1.82
N LEU A 53 -1.56 -3.19 2.49
CA LEU A 53 -1.64 -1.79 2.89
C LEU A 53 -1.60 -0.84 1.69
N TRP A 54 -0.77 -1.14 0.69
CA TRP A 54 -0.73 -0.36 -0.55
C TRP A 54 -2.04 -0.48 -1.33
N ASN A 55 -2.61 -1.68 -1.43
CA ASN A 55 -3.90 -1.92 -2.06
C ASN A 55 -5.03 -1.18 -1.33
N ALA A 56 -5.00 -1.18 0.01
CA ALA A 56 -5.93 -0.41 0.82
C ALA A 56 -5.84 1.09 0.53
N ALA A 57 -4.62 1.63 0.49
CA ALA A 57 -4.38 3.04 0.15
C ALA A 57 -4.87 3.38 -1.26
N ALA A 58 -4.60 2.51 -2.24
CA ALA A 58 -5.10 2.64 -3.61
C ALA A 58 -6.63 2.58 -3.72
N ALA A 59 -7.29 1.88 -2.80
CA ALA A 59 -8.75 1.86 -2.66
C ALA A 59 -9.30 3.06 -1.85
N GLY A 60 -8.44 4.00 -1.43
CA GLY A 60 -8.83 5.20 -0.70
C GLY A 60 -8.95 5.05 0.81
N LEU A 61 -8.46 3.95 1.39
CA LEU A 61 -8.42 3.79 2.85
C LEU A 61 -7.30 4.65 3.44
N SER A 62 -7.65 5.46 4.43
CA SER A 62 -6.70 6.27 5.19
C SER A 62 -5.98 5.48 6.29
N VAL A 63 -4.81 5.96 6.71
CA VAL A 63 -4.06 5.44 7.87
C VAL A 63 -4.96 5.42 9.10
N GLU A 64 -5.69 6.51 9.32
CA GLU A 64 -6.58 6.71 10.46
C GLU A 64 -7.70 5.67 10.46
N THR A 65 -8.28 5.38 9.30
CA THR A 65 -9.33 4.35 9.16
C THR A 65 -8.80 2.96 9.51
N ILE A 66 -7.61 2.59 9.03
CA ILE A 66 -7.02 1.27 9.31
C ILE A 66 -6.71 1.14 10.81
N ILE A 67 -6.09 2.16 11.42
CA ILE A 67 -5.79 2.18 12.85
C ILE A 67 -7.06 2.15 13.70
N ASP A 68 -8.11 2.91 13.33
CA ASP A 68 -9.38 2.94 14.05
C ASP A 68 -10.05 1.55 14.07
N VAL A 69 -10.11 0.87 12.92
CA VAL A 69 -10.64 -0.50 12.84
C VAL A 69 -9.85 -1.44 13.75
N LEU A 70 -8.52 -1.45 13.63
CA LEU A 70 -7.68 -2.32 14.45
C LEU A 70 -7.82 -2.02 15.95
N SER A 71 -7.81 -0.74 16.32
CA SER A 71 -7.91 -0.32 17.73
C SER A 71 -9.28 -0.62 18.33
N ARG A 72 -10.35 -0.45 17.55
CA ARG A 72 -11.74 -0.68 17.99
C ARG A 72 -12.03 -2.15 18.25
N TYR A 73 -11.48 -3.03 17.40
CA TYR A 73 -11.76 -4.47 17.46
C TYR A 73 -10.63 -5.31 18.07
N SER A 74 -9.56 -4.68 18.56
CA SER A 74 -8.48 -5.38 19.28
C SER A 74 -8.79 -5.51 20.77
N ARG A 75 -8.52 -6.68 21.35
CA ARG A 75 -8.60 -6.93 22.79
C ARG A 75 -7.56 -6.14 23.58
N PHE A 76 -6.44 -5.80 22.94
CA PHE A 76 -5.31 -5.12 23.54
C PHE A 76 -4.94 -3.88 22.74
N THR A 77 -4.29 -2.92 23.38
CA THR A 77 -3.71 -1.76 22.69
C THR A 77 -2.79 -2.21 21.56
N LEU A 78 -2.85 -1.51 20.43
CA LEU A 78 -2.01 -1.81 19.29
C LEU A 78 -0.53 -1.62 19.64
N PRO A 79 0.37 -2.49 19.16
CA PRO A 79 1.81 -2.27 19.29
C PRO A 79 2.21 -0.92 18.64
N PRO A 80 2.96 -0.04 19.34
CA PRO A 80 3.32 1.27 18.80
C PRO A 80 4.10 1.20 17.48
N GLN A 81 5.00 0.23 17.35
CA GLN A 81 5.77 0.03 16.12
C GLN A 81 4.86 -0.31 14.94
N LEU A 82 3.84 -1.14 15.14
CA LEU A 82 2.89 -1.48 14.08
C LEU A 82 2.13 -0.25 13.56
N VAL A 83 1.76 0.65 14.47
CA VAL A 83 1.08 1.92 14.10
C VAL A 83 1.99 2.80 13.24
N ILE A 84 3.27 2.91 13.61
CA ILE A 84 4.28 3.65 12.83
C ILE A 84 4.44 3.01 11.45
N ASP A 85 4.57 1.69 11.41
CA ASP A 85 4.75 0.95 10.17
C ASP A 85 3.55 1.14 9.22
N ILE A 86 2.31 1.00 9.71
CA ILE A 86 1.10 1.21 8.90
C ILE A 86 1.09 2.63 8.33
N ALA A 87 1.37 3.64 9.15
CA ALA A 87 1.42 5.03 8.72
C ALA A 87 2.48 5.25 7.63
N GLU A 88 3.66 4.64 7.79
CA GLU A 88 4.73 4.73 6.81
C GLU A 88 4.37 4.07 5.48
N TYR A 89 3.83 2.85 5.48
CA TYR A 89 3.52 2.14 4.24
C TYR A 89 2.35 2.74 3.47
N VAL A 90 1.27 3.10 4.16
CA VAL A 90 0.09 3.72 3.53
C VAL A 90 0.44 5.15 3.07
N GLY A 91 1.22 5.90 3.86
CA GLY A 91 1.66 7.26 3.52
C GLY A 91 2.60 7.33 2.30
N ARG A 92 3.18 6.20 1.87
CA ARG A 92 3.98 6.13 0.64
C ARG A 92 3.13 6.05 -0.64
N TYR A 93 1.84 5.70 -0.54
CA TYR A 93 0.97 5.64 -1.70
C TYR A 93 0.84 7.02 -2.38
N GLY A 94 0.92 7.03 -3.71
CA GLY A 94 0.82 8.25 -4.51
C GLY A 94 2.05 9.18 -4.47
N LEU A 95 3.07 8.88 -3.66
CA LEU A 95 4.31 9.67 -3.65
C LEU A 95 5.07 9.56 -4.98
N LEU A 96 5.02 8.39 -5.62
CA LEU A 96 5.57 8.17 -6.96
C LEU A 96 4.45 7.82 -7.92
N LYS A 97 4.40 8.52 -9.06
CA LYS A 97 3.42 8.28 -10.11
C LYS A 97 4.11 8.05 -11.45
N LEU A 98 3.72 6.99 -12.15
CA LEU A 98 4.07 6.78 -13.56
C LEU A 98 2.96 7.36 -14.43
N VAL A 99 3.29 8.39 -15.20
CA VAL A 99 2.35 9.09 -16.08
C VAL A 99 2.84 9.07 -17.53
N THR A 100 1.91 9.13 -18.47
CA THR A 100 2.25 9.36 -19.89
C THR A 100 2.01 10.83 -20.20
N GLN A 101 3.06 11.55 -20.62
CA GLN A 101 2.99 12.92 -21.07
C GLN A 101 3.66 13.03 -22.44
N ASP A 102 2.96 13.59 -23.43
CA ASP A 102 3.48 13.77 -24.81
C ASP A 102 4.03 12.48 -25.45
N GLY A 103 3.41 11.33 -25.14
CA GLY A 103 3.82 10.02 -25.63
C GLY A 103 5.05 9.43 -24.92
N GLN A 104 5.57 10.09 -23.89
CA GLN A 104 6.69 9.63 -23.08
C GLN A 104 6.23 9.22 -21.68
N LEU A 105 6.89 8.22 -21.10
CA LEU A 105 6.64 7.77 -19.74
C LEU A 105 7.50 8.57 -18.76
N LEU A 106 6.88 9.21 -17.79
CA LEU A 106 7.56 9.97 -16.73
C LEU A 106 7.27 9.34 -15.37
N LEU A 107 8.29 9.29 -14.51
CA LEU A 107 8.13 9.09 -13.09
C LEU A 107 8.08 10.47 -12.41
N GLN A 108 6.98 10.75 -11.72
CA GLN A 108 6.71 12.01 -11.03
C GLN A 108 6.63 11.79 -9.52
N SER A 109 6.92 12.85 -8.78
CA SER A 109 6.78 12.90 -7.32
C SER A 109 6.50 14.33 -6.88
N THR A 110 5.66 14.51 -5.87
CA THR A 110 5.55 15.80 -5.16
C THR A 110 6.69 15.98 -4.16
N ASP A 111 7.33 14.89 -3.73
CA ASP A 111 8.54 14.89 -2.92
C ASP A 111 9.78 14.83 -3.81
N GLN A 112 10.45 15.98 -3.95
CA GLN A 112 11.68 16.11 -4.74
C GLN A 112 12.86 15.36 -4.13
N HIS A 113 12.93 15.23 -2.80
CA HIS A 113 13.99 14.46 -2.14
C HIS A 113 13.83 12.97 -2.43
N LEU A 114 12.59 12.47 -2.43
CA LEU A 114 12.32 11.10 -2.85
C LEU A 114 12.71 10.88 -4.31
N LEU A 115 12.33 11.78 -5.22
CA LEU A 115 12.67 11.65 -6.65
C LEU A 115 14.19 11.62 -6.86
N GLN A 116 14.94 12.49 -6.18
CA GLN A 116 16.41 12.50 -6.22
C GLN A 116 17.00 11.19 -5.69
N ARG A 117 16.47 10.66 -4.59
CA ARG A 117 16.90 9.36 -4.04
C ARG A 117 16.64 8.23 -5.02
N VAL A 118 15.49 8.21 -5.69
CA VAL A 118 15.18 7.23 -6.73
C VAL A 118 16.17 7.33 -7.90
N CYS A 119 16.43 8.54 -8.41
CA CYS A 119 17.40 8.75 -9.50
C CYS A 119 18.83 8.32 -9.13
N ALA A 120 19.18 8.32 -7.84
CA ALA A 120 20.47 7.88 -7.34
C ALA A 120 20.54 6.38 -6.98
N ASP A 121 19.40 5.68 -6.87
CA ASP A 121 19.39 4.26 -6.56
C ASP A 121 19.88 3.44 -7.75
N LYS A 122 20.85 2.53 -7.51
CA LYS A 122 21.51 1.74 -8.55
C LYS A 122 20.57 0.82 -9.33
N ARG A 123 19.41 0.46 -8.76
CA ARG A 123 18.38 -0.35 -9.43
C ARG A 123 17.52 0.49 -10.36
N CYS A 124 17.29 1.76 -10.01
CA CYS A 124 16.42 2.66 -10.76
C CYS A 124 17.19 3.44 -11.82
N GLN A 125 18.41 3.90 -11.52
CA GLN A 125 19.24 4.71 -12.41
C GLN A 125 19.33 4.17 -13.86
N PRO A 126 19.53 2.86 -14.11
CA PRO A 126 19.64 2.32 -15.47
C PRO A 126 18.33 2.37 -16.27
N LEU A 127 17.20 2.64 -15.62
CA LEU A 127 15.84 2.62 -16.17
C LEU A 127 15.32 4.03 -16.48
N LEU A 128 16.11 5.04 -16.14
CA LEU A 128 15.76 6.45 -16.20
C LEU A 128 16.69 7.17 -17.19
N SER A 129 16.23 8.29 -17.74
CA SER A 129 17.00 9.08 -18.70
C SER A 129 17.22 10.52 -18.23
N ALA A 130 16.48 11.49 -18.76
CA ALA A 130 16.65 12.90 -18.42
C ALA A 130 15.65 13.35 -17.35
N LEU A 131 16.11 14.25 -16.47
CA LEU A 131 15.24 15.06 -15.63
C LEU A 131 14.50 16.09 -16.49
N THR A 132 13.26 16.35 -16.12
CA THR A 132 12.35 17.33 -16.73
C THR A 132 11.75 18.19 -15.63
N ASP A 133 11.03 19.25 -16.00
CA ASP A 133 10.32 20.09 -15.03
C ASP A 133 9.24 19.32 -14.24
N ASN A 134 8.72 18.23 -14.83
CA ASN A 134 7.58 17.49 -14.31
C ASN A 134 7.96 16.12 -13.70
N GLY A 135 9.24 15.75 -13.67
CA GLY A 135 9.70 14.44 -13.21
C GLY A 135 10.91 13.93 -13.96
N VAL A 136 11.14 12.62 -13.94
CA VAL A 136 12.24 11.96 -14.68
C VAL A 136 11.67 11.06 -15.77
N LEU A 137 12.25 11.13 -16.97
CA LEU A 137 11.86 10.29 -18.08
C LEU A 137 12.28 8.83 -17.83
N VAL A 138 11.36 7.91 -18.05
CA VAL A 138 11.58 6.46 -17.99
C VAL A 138 11.97 5.96 -19.38
N LEU A 139 12.97 5.09 -19.44
CA LEU A 139 13.42 4.52 -20.72
C LEU A 139 12.31 3.68 -21.37
N PRO A 140 12.20 3.68 -22.71
CA PRO A 140 11.24 2.85 -23.43
C PRO A 140 11.38 1.36 -23.04
N GLY A 141 10.26 0.72 -22.70
CA GLY A 141 10.23 -0.69 -22.28
C GLY A 141 10.59 -0.94 -20.80
N ALA A 142 11.12 0.06 -20.08
CA ALA A 142 11.58 -0.12 -18.70
C ALA A 142 10.46 -0.04 -17.63
N ARG A 143 9.19 0.22 -18.01
CA ARG A 143 8.06 0.40 -17.07
C ARG A 143 7.94 -0.74 -16.06
N GLY A 144 7.99 -2.00 -16.52
CA GLY A 144 7.84 -3.16 -15.65
C GLY A 144 9.01 -3.32 -14.68
N GLU A 145 10.24 -3.21 -15.20
CA GLU A 145 11.47 -3.29 -14.40
C GLU A 145 11.55 -2.15 -13.37
N LEU A 146 11.14 -0.93 -13.76
CA LEU A 146 11.11 0.21 -12.86
C LEU A 146 10.10 0.02 -11.73
N LYS A 147 8.90 -0.53 -12.02
CA LYS A 147 7.92 -0.86 -10.98
C LYS A 147 8.48 -1.87 -9.98
N GLN A 148 9.19 -2.88 -10.46
CA GLN A 148 9.83 -3.86 -9.61
C GLN A 148 10.91 -3.21 -8.73
N ALA A 149 11.84 -2.47 -9.34
CA ALA A 149 12.90 -1.76 -8.60
C ALA A 149 12.33 -0.81 -7.54
N LEU A 150 11.28 -0.06 -7.90
CA LEU A 150 10.59 0.86 -6.99
C LEU A 150 9.90 0.13 -5.82
N THR A 151 9.31 -1.04 -6.08
CA THR A 151 8.73 -1.89 -5.04
C THR A 151 9.81 -2.43 -4.10
N GLU A 152 10.95 -2.87 -4.64
CA GLU A 152 12.09 -3.38 -3.88
C GLU A 152 12.78 -2.32 -3.00
N ILE A 153 12.65 -1.04 -3.36
CA ILE A 153 13.13 0.08 -2.52
C ILE A 153 12.07 0.56 -1.52
N GLY A 154 10.87 -0.04 -1.54
CA GLY A 154 9.76 0.25 -0.65
C GLY A 154 8.83 1.38 -1.10
N TYR A 155 8.94 1.86 -2.35
CA TYR A 155 8.12 2.95 -2.92
C TYR A 155 7.42 2.50 -4.21
N PRO A 156 6.52 1.50 -4.15
CA PRO A 156 5.74 1.08 -5.32
C PRO A 156 5.00 2.28 -5.94
N PRO A 157 5.14 2.54 -7.26
CA PRO A 157 4.52 3.68 -7.90
C PRO A 157 3.05 3.43 -8.19
N GLU A 158 2.25 4.50 -8.14
CA GLU A 158 0.93 4.53 -8.76
C GLU A 158 1.10 4.59 -10.28
N ASP A 159 0.48 3.67 -11.01
CA ASP A 159 0.71 3.51 -12.45
C ASP A 159 -0.49 3.97 -13.27
N VAL A 160 -0.53 5.27 -13.57
CA VAL A 160 -1.63 5.92 -14.32
C VAL A 160 -1.34 6.05 -15.82
N ALA A 161 -0.14 5.67 -16.26
CA ALA A 161 0.34 5.76 -17.64
C ALA A 161 -0.46 4.92 -18.68
N GLY A 162 -1.50 4.20 -18.26
CA GLY A 162 -2.42 3.44 -19.13
C GLY A 162 -3.88 3.91 -19.07
N TYR A 163 -4.23 4.91 -18.26
CA TYR A 163 -5.58 5.46 -18.21
C TYR A 163 -5.72 6.48 -19.35
N VAL A 164 -6.04 5.98 -20.54
CA VAL A 164 -6.71 6.83 -21.54
C VAL A 164 -8.08 7.09 -20.94
N ASP A 165 -8.44 8.36 -20.67
CA ASP A 165 -9.80 8.72 -20.29
C ASP A 165 -10.75 7.96 -21.21
N GLY A 166 -11.51 7.04 -20.62
CA GLY A 166 -12.45 6.22 -21.36
C GLY A 166 -13.35 7.18 -22.11
N ALA A 167 -13.25 7.13 -23.45
CA ALA A 167 -14.17 7.86 -24.31
C ALA A 167 -15.58 7.68 -23.75
N ALA A 168 -16.26 8.79 -23.47
CA ALA A 168 -17.65 8.78 -23.06
C ALA A 168 -18.40 7.85 -24.03
N LEU A 169 -18.97 6.77 -23.51
CA LEU A 169 -19.88 5.93 -24.27
C LEU A 169 -21.11 6.80 -24.58
N SER A 170 -21.09 7.43 -25.75
CA SER A 170 -22.25 8.04 -26.40
C SER A 170 -23.16 6.96 -26.97
#